data_AF-A0A1A8M9X3-F1
#
_entry.id   AF-A0A1A8M9X3-F1
#
_cell.length_a   1.000
_cell.length_b   1.000
_cell.length_c   1.000
_cell.angle_alpha   90.00
_cell.angle_beta   90.00
_cell.angle_gamma   90.00
#
_symmetry.space_group_name_H-M   'P 1'
#
loop_
_entity.id
_entity.type
_entity.pdbx_description
1 polymer ?
#
loop_
_entity_poly.entity_id
_entity_poly.type
_entity_poly.pdbx_seq_one_letter_code
_entity_poly.pdbx_strand_id
1 'polypeptide(L)'
;EKAWDVPWLKLEKMANTLTLNYCQCLLRMEEYYEVIEHTTDIINQHPGVAKAYYLRGKAHKEVWNEAEARQDFSRVLDLDPGMKKAVKKELAVLSMRMEEKNQEDKNTYKGMF
;
A
#
# COMPACT_ATOMS: atom_id res chain seq x y z
N GLU A 1 -26.02 -8.84 25.89
CA GLU A 1 -25.39 -7.83 25.02
C GLU A 1 -24.82 -8.52 23.79
N LYS A 2 -24.97 -7.96 22.59
CA LYS A 2 -24.38 -8.56 21.39
C LYS A 2 -22.87 -8.36 21.44
N ALA A 3 -22.09 -9.42 21.19
CA ALA A 3 -20.62 -9.43 21.28
C ALA A 3 -19.88 -8.40 20.39
N TRP A 4 -20.59 -7.69 19.51
CA TRP A 4 -20.06 -6.71 18.57
C TRP A 4 -20.17 -5.26 19.06
N ASP A 5 -20.89 -5.01 20.15
CA ASP A 5 -21.24 -3.65 20.61
C ASP A 5 -20.36 -3.19 21.77
N VAL A 6 -19.09 -3.61 21.73
CA VAL A 6 -18.19 -3.42 22.87
C VAL A 6 -17.41 -2.12 22.71
N PRO A 7 -17.39 -1.23 23.72
CA PRO A 7 -16.84 0.13 23.58
C PRO A 7 -15.40 0.20 23.03
N TRP A 8 -14.54 -0.78 23.33
CA TRP A 8 -13.15 -0.79 22.84
C TRP A 8 -13.04 -1.01 21.33
N LEU A 9 -13.93 -1.81 20.71
CA LEU A 9 -13.90 -2.05 19.26
C LEU A 9 -14.20 -0.76 18.49
N LYS A 10 -15.09 0.07 19.04
CA LYS A 10 -15.41 1.39 18.46
C LYS A 10 -14.22 2.34 18.57
N LEU A 11 -13.53 2.34 19.71
CA LEU A 11 -12.32 3.14 19.92
C LEU A 11 -11.18 2.69 19.00
N GLU A 12 -10.98 1.38 18.85
CA GLU A 12 -9.98 0.80 17.97
C GLU A 12 -10.25 1.15 16.50
N LYS A 13 -11.49 1.03 16.04
CA LYS A 13 -11.88 1.47 14.69
C LYS A 13 -11.60 2.95 14.46
N MET A 14 -11.86 3.80 15.46
CA MET A 14 -11.55 5.23 15.40
C MET A 14 -10.04 5.47 15.33
N ALA A 15 -9.26 4.80 16.17
CA ALA A 15 -7.80 4.86 16.16
C ALA A 15 -7.24 4.46 14.78
N ASN A 16 -7.66 3.31 14.24
CA ASN A 16 -7.23 2.87 12.91
C ASN A 16 -7.60 3.87 11.82
N THR A 17 -8.77 4.49 11.90
CA THR A 17 -9.19 5.52 10.93
C THR A 17 -8.29 6.75 10.99
N LEU A 18 -7.93 7.19 12.21
CA LEU A 18 -7.00 8.30 12.42
C LEU A 18 -5.61 7.95 11.91
N THR A 19 -5.08 6.77 12.24
CA THR A 19 -3.78 6.30 11.77
C THR A 19 -3.73 6.21 10.24
N LEU A 20 -4.79 5.74 9.58
CA LEU A 20 -4.86 5.72 8.10
C LEU A 20 -4.89 7.13 7.50
N ASN A 21 -5.53 8.10 8.16
CA ASN A 21 -5.49 9.49 7.71
C ASN A 21 -4.10 10.11 7.92
N TYR A 22 -3.44 9.78 9.03
CA TYR A 22 -2.06 10.17 9.29
C TYR A 22 -1.09 9.58 8.24
N CYS A 23 -1.20 8.28 7.93
CA CYS A 23 -0.45 7.63 6.87
C CYS A 23 -0.65 8.30 5.50
N GLN A 24 -1.86 8.79 5.22
CA GLN A 24 -2.12 9.53 3.99
C GLN A 24 -1.39 10.88 3.95
N CYS A 25 -1.17 11.53 5.10
CA CYS A 25 -0.33 12.72 5.21
C CYS A 25 1.15 12.39 5.05
N LEU A 26 1.62 11.32 5.70
CA LEU A 26 3.01 10.84 5.57
C LEU A 26 3.37 10.52 4.11
N LEU A 27 2.46 9.86 3.36
CA LEU A 27 2.65 9.65 1.92
C LEU A 27 2.84 10.95 1.11
N ARG A 28 2.26 12.07 1.55
CA ARG A 28 2.44 13.38 0.90
C ARG A 28 3.74 14.06 1.34
N MET A 29 4.25 13.69 2.52
CA MET A 29 5.54 14.13 3.05
C MET A 29 6.70 13.25 2.59
N GLU A 30 6.42 12.22 1.79
CA GLU A 30 7.40 11.24 1.29
C GLU A 30 8.03 10.35 2.38
N GLU A 31 7.40 10.27 3.55
CA GLU A 31 7.82 9.43 4.69
C GLU A 31 7.28 8.00 4.55
N TYR A 32 7.85 7.23 3.63
CA TYR A 32 7.29 5.94 3.21
C TYR A 32 7.46 4.81 4.23
N TYR A 33 8.56 4.78 4.98
CA TYR A 33 8.84 3.70 5.93
C TYR A 33 7.88 3.71 7.13
N GLU A 34 7.56 4.89 7.66
CA GLU A 34 6.55 5.04 8.72
C GLU A 34 5.16 4.61 8.24
N VAL A 35 4.81 4.90 6.98
CA VAL A 35 3.56 4.40 6.39
C VAL A 35 3.54 2.88 6.37
N ILE A 36 4.65 2.24 5.97
CA ILE A 36 4.75 0.78 5.91
C ILE A 36 4.60 0.17 7.31
N GLU A 37 5.23 0.75 8.32
CA GLU A 37 5.13 0.29 9.72
C GLU A 37 3.70 0.38 10.24
N HIS A 38 3.10 1.58 10.22
CA HIS A 38 1.75 1.80 10.73
C HIS A 38 0.68 0.98 10.00
N THR A 39 0.79 0.85 8.69
CA THR A 39 -0.16 0.05 7.91
C THR A 39 0.04 -1.44 8.16
N THR A 40 1.26 -1.91 8.40
CA THR A 40 1.54 -3.31 8.76
C THR A 40 0.92 -3.68 10.09
N ASP A 41 1.01 -2.81 11.10
CA ASP A 41 0.36 -3.04 12.40
C ASP A 41 -1.16 -3.16 12.26
N ILE A 42 -1.79 -2.26 11.49
CA ILE A 42 -3.23 -2.31 11.22
C ILE A 42 -3.59 -3.61 10.49
N ILE A 43 -2.80 -4.04 9.51
CA ILE A 43 -3.05 -5.26 8.74
C ILE A 43 -2.92 -6.51 9.62
N ASN A 44 -1.92 -6.55 10.50
CA ASN A 44 -1.69 -7.68 11.42
C ASN A 44 -2.86 -7.85 12.40
N GLN A 45 -3.44 -6.74 12.88
CA GLN A 45 -4.58 -6.76 13.78
C GLN A 45 -5.91 -6.94 13.03
N HIS A 46 -6.04 -6.30 11.87
CA HIS A 46 -7.28 -6.20 11.08
C HIS A 46 -7.00 -6.48 9.59
N PRO A 47 -6.87 -7.76 9.19
CA PRO A 47 -6.48 -8.12 7.83
C PRO A 47 -7.56 -7.85 6.76
N GLY A 48 -8.73 -7.36 7.16
CA GLY A 48 -9.84 -6.97 6.27
C GLY A 48 -9.86 -5.48 5.88
N VAL A 49 -8.90 -4.67 6.34
CA VAL A 49 -8.89 -3.22 6.09
C VAL A 49 -8.25 -2.90 4.74
N ALA A 50 -9.03 -2.90 3.66
CA ALA A 50 -8.54 -2.67 2.29
C ALA A 50 -7.71 -1.37 2.14
N LYS A 51 -8.11 -0.29 2.84
CA LYS A 51 -7.39 0.99 2.80
C LYS A 51 -5.96 0.90 3.35
N ALA A 52 -5.69 0.01 4.32
CA ALA A 52 -4.35 -0.18 4.87
C ALA A 52 -3.41 -0.79 3.82
N TYR A 53 -3.84 -1.87 3.14
CA TYR A 53 -3.10 -2.45 2.02
C TYR A 53 -2.89 -1.44 0.89
N TYR A 54 -3.89 -0.61 0.58
CA TYR A 54 -3.73 0.39 -0.48
C TYR A 54 -2.65 1.42 -0.16
N LEU A 55 -2.62 1.95 1.07
CA LEU A 55 -1.60 2.91 1.50
C LEU A 55 -0.20 2.25 1.58
N ARG A 56 -0.12 1.02 2.08
CA ARG A 56 1.15 0.27 2.14
C ARG A 56 1.70 -0.05 0.75
N GLY A 57 0.85 -0.49 -0.17
CA GLY A 57 1.22 -0.75 -1.56
C GLY A 57 1.70 0.52 -2.28
N LYS A 58 1.09 1.67 -1.99
CA LYS A 58 1.60 2.96 -2.47
C LYS A 58 2.98 3.31 -1.91
N ALA A 59 3.22 3.10 -0.62
CA ALA A 59 4.52 3.32 -0.02
C ALA A 59 5.59 2.40 -0.61
N HIS A 60 5.32 1.09 -0.72
CA HIS A 60 6.20 0.11 -1.35
C HIS A 60 6.54 0.47 -2.81
N LYS A 61 5.56 0.98 -3.57
CA LYS A 61 5.78 1.46 -4.93
C LYS A 61 6.76 2.64 -5.00
N GLU A 62 6.75 3.56 -4.02
CA GLU A 62 7.69 4.68 -3.99
C GLU A 62 9.10 4.28 -3.50
N VAL A 63 9.22 3.24 -2.67
CA VAL A 63 10.52 2.69 -2.23
C VAL A 63 11.04 1.53 -3.09
N TRP A 64 10.50 1.34 -4.30
CA TRP A 64 10.92 0.30 -5.27
C TRP A 64 10.75 -1.17 -4.83
N ASN A 65 9.86 -1.42 -3.87
CA ASN A 65 9.47 -2.77 -3.45
C ASN A 65 8.33 -3.28 -4.34
N GLU A 66 8.67 -3.70 -5.56
CA GLU A 66 7.67 -4.06 -6.58
C GLU A 66 6.79 -5.24 -6.16
N ALA A 67 7.39 -6.30 -5.64
CA ALA A 67 6.68 -7.54 -5.32
C ALA A 67 5.64 -7.29 -4.21
N GLU A 68 6.04 -6.59 -3.16
CA GLU A 68 5.22 -6.20 -2.03
C GLU A 68 4.10 -5.24 -2.48
N ALA A 69 4.42 -4.25 -3.31
CA ALA A 69 3.41 -3.33 -3.85
C ALA A 69 2.33 -4.07 -4.66
N ARG A 70 2.72 -5.00 -5.54
CA ARG A 70 1.79 -5.82 -6.33
C ARG A 70 0.93 -6.71 -5.44
N GLN A 71 1.52 -7.33 -4.43
CA GLN A 71 0.80 -8.19 -3.48
C GLN A 71 -0.25 -7.39 -2.70
N ASP A 72 0.13 -6.23 -2.17
CA ASP A 72 -0.78 -5.34 -1.45
C ASP A 72 -1.92 -4.87 -2.35
N PHE A 73 -1.63 -4.45 -3.58
CA PHE A 73 -2.66 -4.07 -4.55
C PHE A 73 -3.59 -5.22 -4.93
N SER A 74 -3.10 -6.46 -5.07
CA SER A 74 -3.96 -7.62 -5.26
C SER A 74 -4.91 -7.79 -4.08
N ARG A 75 -4.39 -7.65 -2.86
CA ARG A 75 -5.21 -7.79 -1.65
C ARG A 75 -6.28 -6.71 -1.53
N VAL A 76 -5.99 -5.49 -2.00
CA VAL A 76 -7.00 -4.42 -2.11
C VAL A 76 -8.16 -4.85 -3.02
N LEU A 77 -7.87 -5.47 -4.17
CA LEU A 77 -8.90 -5.91 -5.11
C LEU A 77 -9.76 -7.06 -4.58
N ASP A 78 -9.17 -7.94 -3.77
CA ASP A 78 -9.88 -9.03 -3.10
C ASP A 78 -10.86 -8.51 -2.04
N LEU A 79 -10.46 -7.46 -1.30
CA LEU A 79 -11.23 -6.90 -0.20
C LEU A 79 -12.25 -5.84 -0.64
N ASP A 80 -11.89 -5.02 -1.63
CA ASP A 80 -12.76 -3.98 -2.20
C ASP A 80 -12.58 -3.87 -3.72
N PRO A 81 -13.39 -4.63 -4.48
CA PRO A 81 -13.40 -4.58 -5.93
C PRO A 81 -13.74 -3.19 -6.51
N GLY A 82 -14.35 -2.29 -5.73
CA GLY A 82 -14.67 -0.92 -6.15
C GLY A 82 -13.43 -0.08 -6.41
N MET A 83 -12.30 -0.40 -5.77
CA MET A 83 -11.02 0.28 -5.98
C MET A 83 -10.27 -0.15 -7.25
N LYS A 84 -10.84 -1.04 -8.08
CA LYS A 84 -10.19 -1.60 -9.29
C LYS A 84 -9.60 -0.55 -10.22
N LYS A 85 -10.30 0.58 -10.43
CA LYS A 85 -9.81 1.65 -11.30
C LYS A 85 -8.57 2.34 -10.71
N ALA A 86 -8.57 2.61 -9.40
CA ALA A 86 -7.45 3.24 -8.71
C ALA A 86 -6.24 2.32 -8.68
N VAL A 87 -6.42 1.06 -8.29
CA VAL A 87 -5.36 0.05 -8.25
C VAL A 87 -4.75 -0.18 -9.63
N LYS A 88 -5.56 -0.28 -10.70
CA LYS A 88 -5.03 -0.40 -12.06
C LYS A 88 -4.14 0.78 -12.47
N LYS A 89 -4.47 1.99 -12.02
CA LYS A 89 -3.65 3.18 -12.30
C LYS A 89 -2.29 3.06 -11.60
N GLU A 90 -2.26 2.67 -10.32
CA GLU A 90 -1.02 2.52 -9.56
C GLU A 90 -0.13 1.39 -10.14
N LEU A 91 -0.73 0.24 -10.50
CA LEU A 91 -0.01 -0.87 -11.12
C LEU A 91 0.55 -0.53 -12.50
N ALA A 92 -0.15 0.29 -13.28
CA ALA A 92 0.35 0.77 -14.56
C ALA A 92 1.59 1.65 -14.38
N VAL A 93 1.56 2.59 -13.42
CA VAL A 93 2.72 3.43 -13.09
C VAL A 93 3.90 2.58 -12.63
N LEU A 94 3.66 1.60 -11.75
CA LEU A 94 4.71 0.68 -11.29
C LEU A 94 5.33 -0.09 -12.47
N SER A 95 4.49 -0.65 -13.34
CA SER A 95 4.98 -1.44 -14.50
C SER A 95 5.77 -0.58 -15.48
N MET A 96 5.38 0.68 -15.71
CA MET A 96 6.13 1.62 -16.54
C MET A 96 7.52 1.91 -15.96
N ARG A 97 7.60 2.25 -14.66
CA ARG A 97 8.90 2.50 -13.98
C ARG A 97 9.84 1.29 -14.04
N MET A 98 9.29 0.08 -13.93
CA MET A 98 10.09 -1.15 -14.00
C MET A 98 10.63 -1.43 -15.40
N GLU A 99 9.85 -1.15 -16.44
CA GLU A 99 10.30 -1.31 -17.83
C GLU A 99 11.38 -0.29 -18.18
N GLU A 100 11.24 0.96 -17.73
CA GLU A 100 12.26 2.01 -17.89
C GLU A 100 13.58 1.58 -17.24
N LYS A 101 13.55 1.15 -15.97
CA LYS A 101 14.73 0.65 -15.26
C LYS A 101 15.37 -0.55 -15.97
N ASN A 102 14.57 -1.52 -16.39
CA ASN A 102 15.06 -2.70 -17.12
C ASN A 102 15.71 -2.31 -18.46
N GLN A 103 15.17 -1.31 -19.14
CA GLN A 103 15.75 -0.80 -20.39
C GLN A 103 17.07 -0.05 -20.15
N GLU A 104 17.15 0.76 -19.10
CA GLU A 104 18.39 1.41 -18.66
C GLU A 104 19.47 0.40 -18.30
N ASP A 105 19.12 -0.63 -17.54
CA ASP A 105 20.04 -1.70 -17.15
C ASP A 105 20.57 -2.42 -18.41
N LYS A 106 19.68 -2.80 -19.35
CA LYS A 106 20.07 -3.42 -20.64
C LYS A 106 21.01 -2.53 -21.45
N ASN A 107 20.76 -1.23 -21.51
CA ASN A 107 21.59 -0.29 -22.25
C ASN A 107 22.97 -0.14 -21.59
N THR A 108 23.01 -0.09 -20.27
CA THR A 108 24.24 -0.05 -19.47
C THR A 108 25.10 -1.27 -19.74
N TYR A 109 24.51 -2.47 -19.68
CA TYR A 109 25.24 -3.71 -19.99
C TYR A 109 25.76 -3.74 -21.43
N LYS A 110 24.98 -3.29 -22.42
CA LYS A 110 25.43 -3.23 -23.82
C LYS A 110 26.57 -2.25 -24.05
N GLY A 111 26.72 -1.21 -23.24
CA GLY A 111 27.84 -0.26 -23.34
C GLY A 111 29.11 -0.72 -22.62
N MET A 112 29.02 -1.77 -21.80
CA MET A 112 30.16 -2.36 -21.08
C MET A 112 30.90 -3.43 -21.90
N PHE A 113 30.32 -3.91 -23.00
CA PHE A 113 30.89 -4.91 -23.92
C PHE A 113 31.08 -4.30 -25.32
#